data_AF-A0A932PIQ2-F1
#
_entry.id   AF-A0A932PIQ2-F1
#
_cell.length_a   1.000
_cell.length_b   1.000
_cell.length_c   1.000
_cell.angle_alpha   90.00
_cell.angle_beta   90.00
_cell.angle_gamma   90.00
#
_symmetry.space_group_name_H-M   'P 1'
#
loop_
_entity.id
_entity.type
_entity.pdbx_description
1 polymer ?
#
loop_
_entity_poly.entity_id
_entity_poly.type
_entity_poly.pdbx_seq_one_letter_code
_entity_poly.pdbx_strand_id
1 'polypeptide(L)'
;MADPEEQIQEQERPEKSRRSSWLWPAGAVATGLAGAALLLLRGCWHRRMSWPVRAEGHSYQVCLGCGVKRLFDEQNFRSYGPFHIDLNELIAWETARRAEPPVASPEIPKEHRPAS
;
A
#
# COMPACT_ATOMS: atom_id res chain seq x y z
N MET A 1 -65.97 -46.89 -11.36
CA MET A 1 -64.72 -47.28 -10.69
C MET A 1 -63.79 -46.08 -10.80
N ALA A 2 -63.67 -45.22 -9.78
CA ALA A 2 -62.84 -45.37 -8.57
C ALA A 2 -61.32 -45.37 -8.91
N ASP A 3 -60.68 -44.21 -8.70
CA ASP A 3 -59.24 -43.98 -8.45
C ASP A 3 -58.84 -44.71 -7.14
N PRO A 4 -57.55 -45.06 -6.85
CA PRO A 4 -56.63 -44.00 -6.39
C PRO A 4 -55.09 -44.26 -6.49
N GLU A 5 -54.32 -43.24 -6.07
CA GLU A 5 -52.95 -43.25 -5.47
C GLU A 5 -51.72 -43.23 -6.41
N GLU A 6 -51.03 -42.10 -6.56
CA GLU A 6 -50.11 -41.40 -5.60
C GLU A 6 -48.65 -41.76 -5.83
N GLN A 7 -47.88 -40.78 -6.31
CA GLN A 7 -46.59 -40.32 -5.73
C GLN A 7 -46.47 -38.83 -6.10
N ILE A 8 -46.95 -37.89 -5.27
CA ILE A 8 -46.24 -37.24 -4.14
C ILE A 8 -44.98 -36.52 -4.63
N GLN A 9 -45.07 -35.19 -4.84
CA GLN A 9 -44.45 -34.13 -4.00
C GLN A 9 -42.93 -34.25 -3.95
N GLU A 10 -42.10 -33.25 -4.26
CA GLU A 10 -42.19 -31.84 -3.91
C GLU A 10 -41.12 -31.15 -4.77
N GLN A 11 -41.52 -30.35 -5.76
CA GLN A 11 -40.58 -29.41 -6.37
C GLN A 11 -40.56 -28.21 -5.43
N GLU A 12 -39.63 -28.21 -4.46
CA GLU A 12 -39.29 -27.02 -3.67
C GLU A 12 -38.99 -25.88 -4.66
N ARG A 13 -40.00 -25.04 -4.89
CA ARG A 13 -39.81 -23.71 -5.45
C ARG A 13 -39.16 -22.92 -4.33
N PRO A 14 -37.87 -22.53 -4.42
CA PRO A 14 -37.30 -21.66 -3.41
C PRO A 14 -38.13 -20.39 -3.44
N GLU A 15 -38.82 -20.10 -2.33
CA GLU A 15 -39.58 -18.87 -2.14
C GLU A 15 -38.66 -17.72 -2.53
N LYS A 16 -39.00 -17.09 -3.65
CA LYS A 16 -38.20 -16.03 -4.27
C LYS A 16 -38.20 -14.85 -3.31
N SER A 17 -37.13 -14.78 -2.54
CA SER A 17 -36.94 -13.83 -1.45
C SER A 17 -37.14 -12.40 -1.95
N ARG A 18 -38.26 -11.81 -1.55
CA ARG A 18 -38.53 -10.36 -1.65
C ARG A 18 -37.42 -9.52 -0.99
N ARG A 19 -36.63 -10.14 -0.10
CA ARG A 19 -35.42 -9.57 0.53
C ARG A 19 -34.16 -9.63 -0.35
N SER A 20 -34.06 -10.55 -1.32
CA SER A 20 -32.89 -10.67 -2.21
C SER A 20 -32.82 -9.52 -3.20
N SER A 21 -33.95 -9.10 -3.79
CA SER A 21 -33.95 -8.05 -4.82
C SER A 21 -33.44 -6.67 -4.36
N TRP A 22 -33.46 -6.40 -3.05
CA TRP A 22 -32.96 -5.15 -2.48
C TRP A 22 -31.48 -5.21 -2.05
N LEU A 23 -30.90 -6.41 -1.95
CA LEU A 23 -29.52 -6.62 -1.51
C LEU A 23 -28.50 -6.59 -2.66
N TRP A 24 -28.90 -6.88 -3.90
CA TRP A 24 -28.03 -6.78 -5.08
C TRP A 24 -27.43 -5.38 -5.32
N PRO A 25 -28.18 -4.26 -5.23
CA PRO A 25 -27.58 -2.95 -5.40
C PRO A 25 -26.59 -2.60 -4.28
N ALA A 26 -26.89 -2.99 -3.03
CA ALA A 26 -25.96 -2.80 -1.91
C ALA A 26 -24.68 -3.65 -2.08
N GLY A 27 -24.83 -4.89 -2.55
CA GLY A 27 -23.71 -5.78 -2.89
C GLY A 27 -22.83 -5.19 -4.01
N ALA A 28 -23.44 -4.68 -5.08
CA ALA A 28 -22.70 -4.07 -6.20
C ALA A 28 -21.92 -2.82 -5.78
N VAL A 29 -22.52 -1.95 -4.95
CA VAL A 29 -21.84 -0.76 -4.40
C VAL A 29 -20.68 -1.17 -3.49
N ALA A 30 -20.88 -2.15 -2.60
CA ALA A 30 -19.83 -2.64 -1.72
C ALA A 30 -18.64 -3.22 -2.49
N THR A 31 -18.88 -4.02 -3.53
CA THR A 31 -17.83 -4.55 -4.41
C THR A 31 -17.11 -3.44 -5.19
N GLY A 32 -17.84 -2.44 -5.68
CA GLY A 32 -17.25 -1.29 -6.38
C GLY A 32 -16.30 -0.48 -5.49
N LEU A 33 -16.71 -0.19 -4.24
CA LEU A 33 -15.88 0.53 -3.28
C LEU A 33 -14.64 -0.27 -2.87
N ALA A 34 -14.78 -1.58 -2.63
CA ALA A 34 -13.65 -2.45 -2.33
C ALA A 34 -12.63 -2.50 -3.48
N GLY A 35 -13.08 -2.55 -4.73
CA GLY A 35 -12.22 -2.52 -5.91
C GLY A 35 -11.44 -1.21 -6.06
N ALA A 36 -12.09 -0.07 -5.84
CA ALA A 36 -11.44 1.24 -5.89
C ALA A 36 -10.37 1.40 -4.80
N ALA A 37 -10.67 0.95 -3.57
CA ALA A 37 -9.71 0.99 -2.46
C ALA A 37 -8.47 0.12 -2.75
N LEU A 38 -8.63 -1.07 -3.34
CA LEU A 38 -7.51 -1.93 -3.73
C LEU A 38 -6.59 -1.28 -4.77
N LEU A 39 -7.14 -0.59 -5.77
CA LEU A 39 -6.33 0.11 -6.77
C LEU A 39 -5.52 1.26 -6.17
N LEU A 40 -6.11 2.00 -5.23
CA LEU A 40 -5.44 3.10 -4.53
C LEU A 40 -4.38 2.58 -3.55
N LEU A 41 -4.68 1.53 -2.78
CA LEU A 41 -3.80 0.99 -1.74
C LEU A 41 -2.68 0.08 -2.29
N ARG A 42 -2.90 -0.59 -3.43
CA ARG A 42 -1.85 -1.37 -4.12
C ARG A 42 -0.84 -0.45 -4.83
N GLY A 43 -1.15 0.84 -4.98
CA GLY A 43 -0.42 1.81 -5.80
C GLY A 43 0.89 2.35 -5.22
N CYS A 44 1.15 2.30 -3.91
CA CYS A 44 2.41 2.87 -3.40
C CYS A 44 3.02 2.15 -2.19
N TRP A 45 3.54 0.95 -2.43
CA TRP A 45 4.64 0.38 -1.64
C TRP A 45 5.96 0.81 -2.31
N HIS A 46 6.43 2.03 -2.01
CA HIS A 46 7.46 2.81 -2.71
C HIS A 46 8.74 2.06 -3.14
N ARG A 47 8.63 1.23 -4.18
CA ARG A 47 9.72 0.54 -4.88
C ARG A 47 10.14 1.26 -6.15
N ARG A 48 9.25 2.04 -6.75
CA ARG A 48 9.48 2.78 -7.99
C ARG A 48 9.76 4.24 -7.68
N MET A 49 11.04 4.54 -7.50
CA MET A 49 11.57 5.89 -7.28
C MET A 49 12.12 6.44 -8.60
N SER A 50 12.00 7.75 -8.78
CA SER A 50 12.62 8.46 -9.90
C SER A 50 14.15 8.38 -9.83
N TRP A 51 14.81 8.76 -10.91
CA TRP A 51 16.23 9.07 -10.84
C TRP A 51 16.46 10.22 -9.84
N PRO A 52 17.58 10.22 -9.08
CA PRO A 52 17.86 11.27 -8.10
C PRO A 52 17.99 12.65 -8.78
N VAL A 53 17.23 13.62 -8.28
CA VAL A 53 17.27 15.01 -8.75
C VAL A 53 17.83 15.88 -7.64
N ARG A 54 18.52 16.96 -8.01
CA ARG A 54 19.10 17.91 -7.06
C ARG A 54 18.30 19.21 -7.02
N ALA A 55 17.96 19.67 -5.81
CA ALA A 55 17.41 21.00 -5.56
C ALA A 55 17.87 21.51 -4.18
N GLU A 56 18.07 22.81 -4.03
CA GLU A 56 18.40 23.45 -2.74
C GLU A 56 19.62 22.82 -2.03
N GLY A 57 20.61 22.39 -2.81
CA GLY A 57 21.82 21.73 -2.30
C GLY A 57 21.63 20.28 -1.84
N HIS A 58 20.41 19.74 -1.90
CA HIS A 58 20.05 18.39 -1.50
C HIS A 58 19.65 17.55 -2.70
N SER A 59 19.89 16.24 -2.60
CA SER A 59 19.48 15.28 -3.63
C SER A 59 18.35 14.43 -3.09
N TYR A 60 17.34 14.19 -3.91
CA TYR A 60 16.14 13.47 -3.52
C TYR A 60 15.57 12.68 -4.69
N GLN A 61 14.76 11.68 -4.37
CA GLN A 61 13.99 10.92 -5.34
C GLN A 61 12.50 11.08 -5.04
N VAL A 62 11.69 10.98 -6.09
CA VAL A 62 10.22 11.06 -6.02
C VAL A 62 9.64 9.71 -6.38
N CYS A 63 8.67 9.21 -5.62
CA CYS A 63 7.93 8.03 -6.03
C CYS A 63 7.06 8.36 -7.24
N LEU A 64 7.23 7.59 -8.31
CA LEU A 64 6.46 7.78 -9.55
C LEU A 64 4.99 7.33 -9.43
N GLY A 65 4.61 6.65 -8.34
CA GLY A 65 3.24 6.20 -8.09
C GLY A 65 2.40 7.20 -7.29
N CYS A 66 2.97 7.82 -6.25
CA CYS A 66 2.23 8.70 -5.33
C CYS A 66 2.85 10.08 -5.13
N GLY A 67 4.02 10.36 -5.70
CA GLY A 67 4.68 11.67 -5.58
C GLY A 67 5.41 11.95 -4.27
N VAL A 68 5.44 11.01 -3.32
CA VAL A 68 6.20 11.18 -2.08
C VAL A 68 7.70 11.27 -2.37
N LYS A 69 8.40 12.14 -1.66
CA LYS A 69 9.83 12.40 -1.80
C LYS A 69 10.62 11.72 -0.70
N ARG A 70 11.88 11.42 -0.99
CA ARG A 70 12.85 10.88 -0.04
C ARG A 70 14.25 11.37 -0.38
N LEU A 71 15.05 11.72 0.63
CA LEU A 71 16.42 12.17 0.42
C LEU A 71 17.29 11.05 -0.16
N PHE A 72 18.32 11.46 -0.91
CA PHE A 72 19.25 10.58 -1.59
C PHE A 72 20.69 11.02 -1.35
N ASP A 73 21.52 10.07 -0.95
CA ASP A 73 22.93 10.25 -0.73
C ASP A 73 23.67 9.87 -2.00
N GLU A 74 24.26 10.87 -2.66
CA GLU A 74 25.02 10.68 -3.90
C GLU A 74 26.36 9.97 -3.68
N GLN A 75 26.95 10.08 -2.49
CA GLN A 75 28.26 9.49 -2.20
C GLN A 75 28.13 7.97 -2.01
N ASN A 76 27.12 7.56 -1.24
CA ASN A 76 26.82 6.15 -1.00
C ASN A 76 25.76 5.57 -1.97
N PHE A 77 25.30 6.39 -2.92
CA PHE A 77 24.29 6.08 -3.93
C PHE A 77 23.05 5.38 -3.34
N ARG A 78 22.51 5.92 -2.23
CA ARG A 78 21.39 5.31 -1.49
C ARG A 78 20.38 6.33 -1.00
N SER A 79 19.10 5.99 -1.06
CA SER A 79 18.05 6.78 -0.40
C SER A 79 18.08 6.63 1.11
N TYR A 80 17.85 7.72 1.84
CA TYR A 80 17.83 7.76 3.30
C TYR A 80 16.72 8.68 3.83
N GLY A 81 16.49 8.61 5.14
CA GLY A 81 15.51 9.44 5.82
C GLY A 81 14.04 9.06 5.56
N PRO A 82 13.12 9.87 6.11
CA PRO A 82 11.68 9.64 6.02
C PRO A 82 11.15 9.95 4.62
N PHE A 83 9.89 9.59 4.41
CA PHE A 83 9.15 9.93 3.20
C PHE A 83 8.22 11.11 3.51
N HIS A 84 8.32 12.19 2.73
CA HIS A 84 7.45 13.36 2.86
C HIS A 84 7.06 13.89 1.49
N ILE A 85 5.87 14.51 1.39
CA ILE A 85 5.44 15.12 0.13
C ILE A 85 6.17 16.44 -0.11
N ASP A 86 6.44 17.22 0.94
CA ASP A 86 7.19 18.45 0.84
C ASP A 86 8.70 18.18 0.96
N LEU A 87 9.49 18.78 0.06
CA LEU A 87 10.95 18.70 0.11
C LEU A 87 11.51 19.53 1.28
N ASN A 88 10.87 20.65 1.61
CA ASN A 88 11.32 21.53 2.69
C ASN A 88 11.27 20.83 4.04
N GLU A 89 10.24 20.00 4.27
CA GLU A 89 10.15 19.18 5.49
C GLU A 89 11.32 18.19 5.60
N LEU A 90 11.76 17.60 4.47
CA LEU A 90 12.92 16.71 4.45
C LEU A 90 14.22 17.45 4.73
N ILE A 91 14.38 18.65 4.17
CA ILE A 91 15.57 19.49 4.38
C ILE A 91 15.63 19.94 5.84
N ALA A 92 14.50 20.38 6.41
CA ALA A 92 14.42 20.73 7.83
C ALA A 92 14.77 19.54 8.73
N TRP A 93 14.27 18.35 8.40
CA TRP A 93 14.60 17.11 9.13
C TRP A 93 16.10 16.77 9.10
N GLU A 94 16.73 16.85 7.92
CA GLU A 94 18.17 16.56 7.78
C GLU A 94 19.03 17.62 8.48
N THR A 95 18.63 18.89 8.40
CA THR A 95 19.31 20.00 9.08
C THR A 95 19.26 19.82 10.60
N ALA A 96 18.09 19.45 11.14
CA ALA A 96 17.94 19.14 12.55
C ALA A 96 18.84 17.96 12.96
N ARG A 97 18.83 16.86 12.19
CA ARG A 97 19.69 15.68 12.44
C ARG A 97 21.19 15.99 12.44
N ARG A 98 21.63 16.97 11.64
CA ARG A 98 23.04 17.40 11.59
C ARG A 98 23.41 18.33 12.73
N ALA A 99 22.45 19.09 13.24
CA ALA A 99 22.65 19.94 14.41
C ALA A 99 22.74 19.13 15.70
N GLU A 100 22.14 17.93 15.75
CA GLU A 100 22.30 17.02 16.87
C GLU A 100 23.73 16.43 16.92
N PRO A 101 24.32 16.32 18.12
CA PRO A 101 25.60 15.64 18.28
C PRO A 101 25.47 14.17 17.83
N PRO A 102 26.53 13.57 17.25
CA PRO A 102 26.45 12.22 16.71
C PRO A 102 26.02 11.23 17.80
N VAL A 103 24.80 10.72 17.68
CA VAL A 103 24.34 9.59 18.48
C VAL A 103 25.17 8.40 18.01
N ALA A 104 25.98 7.85 18.91
CA ALA A 104 26.81 6.68 18.65
C ALA A 104 25.94 5.59 18.02
N SER A 105 26.21 5.26 16.77
CA SER A 105 25.55 4.13 16.11
C SER A 105 25.91 2.86 16.90
N PRO A 106 24.95 1.96 17.20
CA PRO A 106 25.29 0.66 17.75
C PRO A 106 26.19 -0.05 16.74
N GLU A 107 27.42 -0.36 17.16
CA GLU A 107 28.34 -1.15 16.34
C GLU A 107 27.68 -2.50 16.06
N ILE A 108 27.25 -2.70 14.81
CA ILE A 108 26.76 -4.00 14.36
C ILE A 108 27.99 -4.93 14.38
N PRO A 109 28.01 -5.99 15.21
CA PRO A 109 29.13 -6.93 15.24
C PRO A 109 29.36 -7.48 13.84
N LYS A 110 30.56 -7.28 13.30
CA LYS A 110 30.95 -7.83 12.00
C LYS A 110 31.13 -9.34 12.17
N GLU A 111 30.07 -10.11 11.98
CA GLU A 111 30.17 -11.56 11.96
C GLU A 111 30.92 -11.99 10.70
N HIS A 112 32.10 -12.58 10.91
CA HIS A 112 33.01 -13.01 9.87
C HIS A 112 32.42 -14.28 9.23
N ARG A 113 31.77 -14.15 8.08
CA ARG A 113 31.36 -15.32 7.29
C ARG A 113 32.57 -15.85 6.52
N PRO A 114 33.08 -17.07 6.80
CA PRO A 114 34.11 -17.66 5.96
C PRO A 114 33.54 -17.99 4.58
N ALA A 115 34.36 -17.81 3.55
CA ALA A 115 34.05 -18.26 2.19
C ALA A 115 34.04 -19.80 2.16
N SER A 116 33.03 -20.38 1.51
CA SER A 116 33.01 -21.79 1.11
C SER A 116 33.63 -21.96 -0.26
#